data_AF-A0A550CJR9-F1
#
_entry.id   AF-A0A550CJR9-F1
#
_cell.length_a   1.000
_cell.length_b   1.000
_cell.length_c   1.000
_cell.angle_alpha   90.00
_cell.angle_beta   90.00
_cell.angle_gamma   90.00
#
_symmetry.space_group_name_H-M   'P 1'
#
loop_
_entity.id
_entity.type
_entity.pdbx_description
1 polymer ?
#
loop_
_entity_poly.entity_id
_entity_poly.type
_entity_poly.pdbx_seq_one_letter_code
_entity_poly.pdbx_strand_id
1 'polypeptide(L)'
;MSPTPSSSVVRPPLDLELPTDDAFFNDVVHWDQGLGSAVLHDPWPPEPLSESSDASMSTCDQWLIDATSGSPSYPTPPASNEGTSASGTPTDWASDGSPSSTERIVSTAFNIHSPPSAVHFPDIELVSSDYVLFYVSCAVLAKASTNGFGHAVPAPGGRRAMPLRAEVLNLLLHAAYQISPAAFAPSLDLLAETAGRLEEYGMDRNAYVARGTVLFDTFASFATVAPMRLYVAAAANDLLDPARIASSHLLAYPMHALTDADAAAMGATYLKKLFMLQHMRSRRLRELLVPPQGFHAETSKCGLKEQRNLTHAWTRATLQMLADARPDTSSGMLRADLSTLKNETSCEECKKMLEARIWKMLVDWMTTPMTI
;
A
#
# COMPACT_ATOMS: atom_id res chain seq x y z
N MET A 1 15.61 -31.99 65.99
CA MET A 1 16.06 -31.84 64.60
C MET A 1 14.83 -31.82 63.72
N SER A 2 14.62 -30.67 63.09
CA SER A 2 13.87 -30.40 61.85
C SER A 2 12.36 -30.66 61.76
N PRO A 3 11.64 -29.80 61.01
CA PRO A 3 10.19 -29.64 61.07
C PRO A 3 9.47 -30.20 59.83
N THR A 4 8.14 -30.14 59.90
CA THR A 4 7.15 -30.42 58.85
C THR A 4 7.32 -29.56 57.57
N PRO A 5 6.95 -30.08 56.38
CA PRO A 5 6.62 -29.28 55.20
C PRO A 5 5.08 -29.27 55.00
N SER A 6 4.42 -28.11 55.07
CA SER A 6 4.21 -27.09 54.02
C SER A 6 3.01 -27.39 53.10
N SER A 7 1.97 -26.58 53.29
CA SER A 7 0.71 -26.53 52.54
C SER A 7 0.85 -25.83 51.19
N SER A 8 0.15 -26.38 50.18
CA SER A 8 -0.58 -25.72 49.07
C SER A 8 -0.05 -24.42 48.43
N VAL A 9 0.16 -24.45 47.11
CA VAL A 9 -0.56 -23.57 46.15
C VAL A 9 -0.62 -24.30 44.79
N VAL A 10 -1.82 -24.72 44.38
CA VAL A 10 -2.13 -25.10 42.99
C VAL A 10 -2.67 -23.84 42.29
N ARG A 11 -2.03 -23.42 41.19
CA ARG A 11 -2.58 -22.40 40.28
C ARG A 11 -3.42 -23.10 39.19
N PRO A 12 -4.61 -22.60 38.82
CA PRO A 12 -5.32 -23.08 37.63
C PRO A 12 -4.78 -22.40 36.35
N PRO A 13 -4.95 -23.02 35.18
CA PRO A 13 -4.54 -22.42 33.90
C PRO A 13 -5.58 -21.37 33.45
N LEU A 14 -5.07 -20.29 32.84
CA LEU A 14 -5.85 -19.28 32.14
C LEU A 14 -6.02 -19.75 30.69
N ASP A 15 -7.20 -20.26 30.36
CA ASP A 15 -7.64 -20.41 28.97
C ASP A 15 -8.16 -19.04 28.48
N LEU A 16 -7.40 -18.41 27.59
CA LEU A 16 -7.80 -17.26 26.79
C LEU A 16 -8.43 -17.80 25.51
N GLU A 17 -9.75 -18.00 25.51
CA GLU A 17 -10.50 -18.25 24.28
C GLU A 17 -10.55 -16.96 23.45
N LEU A 18 -9.99 -17.02 22.24
CA LEU A 18 -10.12 -16.00 21.21
C LEU A 18 -11.57 -15.95 20.70
N PRO A 19 -12.18 -14.76 20.53
CA PRO A 19 -13.51 -14.67 19.92
C PRO A 19 -13.47 -15.15 18.47
N THR A 20 -14.37 -16.06 18.11
CA THR A 20 -14.53 -16.55 16.73
C THR A 20 -15.20 -15.49 15.85
N ASP A 21 -14.80 -15.45 14.57
CA ASP A 21 -15.27 -14.53 13.52
C ASP A 21 -16.81 -14.48 13.33
N ASP A 22 -17.54 -15.47 13.87
CA ASP A 22 -18.99 -15.62 13.73
C ASP A 22 -19.81 -14.59 14.53
N ALA A 23 -19.26 -14.03 15.62
CA ALA A 23 -19.95 -13.01 16.41
C ALA A 23 -20.12 -11.68 15.66
N PHE A 24 -19.23 -11.41 14.70
CA PHE A 24 -19.22 -10.17 13.93
C PHE A 24 -20.26 -10.16 12.80
N PHE A 25 -20.48 -11.29 12.13
CA PHE A 25 -21.45 -11.36 11.03
C PHE A 25 -22.91 -11.29 11.53
N ASN A 26 -23.21 -11.78 12.73
CA ASN A 26 -24.56 -11.69 13.28
C ASN A 26 -24.98 -10.23 13.58
N ASP A 27 -24.05 -9.36 13.94
CA ASP A 27 -24.35 -7.95 14.22
C ASP A 27 -24.62 -7.13 12.92
N VAL A 28 -24.09 -7.58 11.78
CA VAL A 28 -24.22 -6.90 10.47
C VAL A 28 -25.53 -7.24 9.75
N VAL A 29 -26.20 -8.34 10.11
CA VAL A 29 -27.41 -8.83 9.40
C VAL A 29 -28.72 -8.30 10.01
N HIS A 30 -28.69 -7.65 11.18
CA HIS A 30 -29.87 -7.03 11.79
C HIS A 30 -30.13 -5.61 11.27
N TRP A 31 -30.61 -5.50 10.03
CA TRP A 31 -31.03 -4.22 9.44
C TRP A 31 -32.30 -3.60 10.04
N ASP A 32 -32.92 -4.23 11.05
CA ASP A 32 -34.15 -3.72 11.63
C ASP A 32 -34.33 -4.18 13.09
N GLN A 33 -33.59 -3.57 14.02
CA GLN A 33 -33.99 -3.47 15.43
C GLN A 33 -33.06 -2.56 16.25
N GLY A 34 -33.60 -1.43 16.71
CA GLY A 34 -33.46 -0.97 18.10
C GLY A 34 -32.10 -0.48 18.59
N LEU A 35 -32.05 0.82 18.90
CA LEU A 35 -31.09 1.45 19.83
C LEU A 35 -30.92 0.61 21.11
N GLY A 36 -29.76 0.00 21.31
CA GLY A 36 -29.45 -0.72 22.54
C GLY A 36 -28.00 -1.16 22.69
N SER A 37 -27.27 -0.49 23.60
CA SER A 37 -26.06 -0.93 24.30
C SER A 37 -24.74 -1.04 23.50
N ALA A 38 -23.92 0.01 23.57
CA ALA A 38 -22.53 0.00 23.12
C ALA A 38 -21.59 -0.49 24.23
N VAL A 39 -20.86 -1.58 23.97
CA VAL A 39 -19.63 -1.94 24.69
C VAL A 39 -18.45 -1.57 23.77
N LEU A 40 -17.57 -0.71 24.27
CA LEU A 40 -16.36 -0.23 23.59
C LEU A 40 -15.24 -1.28 23.70
N HIS A 41 -14.75 -1.78 22.56
CA HIS A 41 -13.43 -2.41 22.45
C HIS A 41 -12.64 -1.70 21.34
N ASP A 42 -11.53 -1.06 21.72
CA ASP A 42 -10.50 -0.54 20.81
C ASP A 42 -9.64 -1.70 20.28
N PRO A 43 -9.45 -1.86 18.95
CA PRO A 43 -8.59 -2.89 18.41
C PRO A 43 -7.33 -2.29 17.78
N TRP A 44 -6.37 -1.77 18.56
CA TRP A 44 -4.96 -1.70 18.12
C TRP A 44 -3.99 -1.32 19.27
N PRO A 45 -3.00 -2.17 19.63
CA PRO A 45 -1.84 -1.73 20.38
C PRO A 45 -0.69 -1.31 19.44
N PRO A 46 0.16 -0.33 19.81
CA PRO A 46 1.34 0.03 19.04
C PRO A 46 2.48 -0.99 19.27
N GLU A 47 3.14 -1.44 18.19
CA GLU A 47 4.36 -2.25 18.26
C GLU A 47 5.63 -1.39 18.44
N PRO A 48 6.68 -1.93 19.09
CA PRO A 48 7.88 -1.19 19.42
C PRO A 48 8.93 -1.19 18.29
N LEU A 49 9.67 -0.08 18.23
CA LEU A 49 10.81 0.16 17.35
C LEU A 49 11.95 -0.83 17.65
N SER A 50 12.45 -1.53 16.63
CA SER A 50 13.70 -2.30 16.68
C SER A 50 14.82 -1.56 15.97
N GLU A 51 15.97 -1.51 16.64
CA GLU A 51 17.20 -0.83 16.29
C GLU A 51 17.90 -1.41 15.05
N SER A 52 18.60 -0.52 14.35
CA SER A 52 19.44 -0.76 13.18
C SER A 52 20.71 -1.54 13.51
N SER A 53 21.06 -2.52 12.68
CA SER A 53 22.41 -3.09 12.61
C SER A 53 23.10 -2.69 11.30
N ASP A 54 24.37 -2.32 11.43
CA ASP A 54 25.27 -1.85 10.38
C ASP A 54 25.51 -2.90 9.29
N ALA A 55 25.34 -2.51 8.03
CA ALA A 55 25.69 -3.32 6.86
C ALA A 55 27.09 -2.95 6.35
N SER A 56 28.00 -3.92 6.39
CA SER A 56 29.30 -3.89 5.74
C SER A 56 29.16 -3.91 4.20
N MET A 57 30.12 -3.30 3.51
CA MET A 57 30.14 -3.21 2.05
C MET A 57 30.23 -4.60 1.41
N SER A 58 29.18 -5.01 0.69
CA SER A 58 29.16 -6.22 -0.13
C SER A 58 29.66 -5.89 -1.54
N THR A 59 30.71 -6.57 -1.98
CA THR A 59 31.25 -6.49 -3.35
C THR A 59 30.59 -7.55 -4.25
N CYS A 60 30.46 -7.23 -5.54
CA CYS A 60 29.88 -8.06 -6.61
C CYS A 60 30.49 -9.49 -6.68
N ASP A 61 31.65 -9.72 -6.05
CA ASP A 61 32.34 -11.02 -5.95
C ASP A 61 31.59 -12.07 -5.13
N GLN A 62 30.70 -11.68 -4.21
CA GLN A 62 30.03 -12.62 -3.30
C GLN A 62 29.14 -13.64 -4.04
N TRP A 63 28.59 -13.27 -5.21
CA TRP A 63 27.75 -14.14 -6.03
C TRP A 63 28.55 -15.01 -7.03
N LEU A 64 29.82 -14.69 -7.28
CA LEU A 64 30.68 -15.48 -8.16
C LEU A 64 31.11 -16.81 -7.49
N ILE A 65 31.08 -16.86 -6.16
CA ILE A 65 31.60 -18.00 -5.39
C ILE A 65 30.61 -19.18 -5.35
N ASP A 66 29.30 -18.93 -5.44
CA ASP A 66 28.29 -20.01 -5.38
C ASP A 66 27.99 -20.68 -6.74
N ALA A 67 28.47 -20.11 -7.85
CA ALA A 67 28.24 -20.67 -9.20
C ALA A 67 29.33 -21.67 -9.66
N THR A 68 30.40 -21.88 -8.89
CA THR A 68 31.54 -22.75 -9.28
C THR A 68 31.59 -24.12 -8.59
N SER A 69 30.61 -24.47 -7.75
CA SER A 69 30.59 -25.74 -7.01
C SER A 69 29.48 -26.69 -7.50
N GLY A 70 29.64 -27.25 -8.71
CA GLY A 70 28.74 -28.32 -9.15
C GLY A 70 28.85 -28.71 -10.62
N SER A 71 29.96 -29.36 -11.01
CA SER A 71 30.01 -30.12 -12.27
C SER A 71 29.94 -31.62 -11.99
N PRO A 72 28.88 -32.35 -12.40
CA PRO A 72 28.92 -33.80 -12.44
C PRO A 72 29.70 -34.26 -13.69
N SER A 73 30.85 -34.87 -13.46
CA SER A 73 31.69 -35.54 -14.46
C SER A 73 30.99 -36.79 -15.01
N TYR A 74 30.81 -36.85 -16.33
CA TYR A 74 30.46 -38.07 -17.06
C TYR A 74 31.67 -38.60 -17.85
N PRO A 75 31.83 -39.94 -17.98
CA PRO A 75 32.99 -40.55 -18.62
C PRO A 75 32.85 -40.62 -20.15
N THR A 76 33.96 -40.33 -20.83
CA THR A 76 34.17 -40.45 -22.28
C THR A 76 34.28 -41.93 -22.72
N PRO A 77 33.67 -42.35 -23.84
CA PRO A 77 33.97 -43.64 -24.48
C PRO A 77 35.06 -43.52 -25.57
N PRO A 78 35.74 -44.63 -25.95
CA PRO A 78 36.97 -44.60 -26.74
C PRO A 78 36.74 -44.61 -28.26
N ALA A 79 37.80 -44.23 -28.97
CA ALA A 79 37.91 -44.06 -30.41
C ALA A 79 37.75 -45.35 -31.23
N SER A 80 37.29 -45.20 -32.47
CA SER A 80 37.41 -46.20 -33.54
C SER A 80 37.76 -45.48 -34.85
N ASN A 81 38.83 -45.92 -35.48
CA ASN A 81 39.35 -45.44 -36.76
C ASN A 81 38.66 -46.18 -37.93
N GLU A 82 38.53 -45.51 -39.08
CA GLU A 82 38.81 -46.00 -40.46
C GLU A 82 38.32 -44.92 -41.47
N GLY A 83 39.23 -44.26 -42.21
CA GLY A 83 39.39 -44.35 -43.69
C GLY A 83 38.34 -43.49 -44.44
N THR A 84 38.62 -42.54 -45.35
CA THR A 84 39.64 -42.44 -46.39
C THR A 84 39.58 -41.03 -47.04
N SER A 85 40.75 -40.59 -47.50
CA SER A 85 41.15 -39.42 -48.29
C SER A 85 40.17 -38.67 -49.19
N ALA A 86 40.27 -37.33 -49.20
CA ALA A 86 40.54 -36.54 -50.41
C ALA A 86 41.14 -35.15 -50.07
N SER A 87 42.16 -34.79 -50.83
CA SER A 87 43.01 -33.60 -50.73
C SER A 87 42.40 -32.39 -51.43
N GLY A 88 42.63 -31.18 -50.91
CA GLY A 88 42.29 -29.91 -51.58
C GLY A 88 42.46 -28.69 -50.67
N THR A 89 43.64 -28.08 -50.70
CA THR A 89 43.98 -26.79 -50.05
C THR A 89 43.44 -25.59 -50.87
N PRO A 90 43.52 -24.35 -50.32
CA PRO A 90 42.40 -23.44 -50.14
C PRO A 90 42.27 -22.41 -51.27
N THR A 91 41.14 -21.72 -51.35
CA THR A 91 41.08 -20.46 -52.10
C THR A 91 40.28 -19.44 -51.31
N ASP A 92 40.98 -18.36 -50.99
CA ASP A 92 40.47 -17.11 -50.48
C ASP A 92 39.23 -16.65 -51.22
N TRP A 93 38.13 -16.44 -50.49
CA TRP A 93 37.16 -15.44 -50.86
C TRP A 93 37.10 -14.45 -49.71
N ALA A 94 37.73 -13.30 -49.92
CA ALA A 94 37.42 -12.10 -49.17
C ALA A 94 35.96 -11.78 -49.48
N SER A 95 35.09 -11.91 -48.47
CA SER A 95 33.85 -11.17 -48.44
C SER A 95 33.86 -10.23 -47.26
N ASP A 96 34.13 -9.00 -47.65
CA ASP A 96 33.74 -7.75 -47.03
C ASP A 96 32.28 -7.82 -46.57
N GLY A 97 32.09 -8.31 -45.35
CA GLY A 97 30.85 -8.21 -44.59
C GLY A 97 31.04 -7.15 -43.52
N SER A 98 30.86 -5.88 -43.90
CA SER A 98 30.59 -4.81 -42.95
C SER A 98 29.57 -5.33 -41.91
N PRO A 99 29.84 -5.27 -40.59
CA PRO A 99 28.84 -5.66 -39.62
C PRO A 99 27.67 -4.71 -39.83
N SER A 100 26.55 -5.22 -40.34
CA SER A 100 25.30 -4.48 -40.42
C SER A 100 25.12 -3.84 -39.05
N SER A 101 25.10 -2.50 -39.01
CA SER A 101 24.78 -1.76 -37.80
C SER A 101 23.36 -2.13 -37.42
N THR A 102 23.21 -3.22 -36.67
CA THR A 102 21.93 -3.61 -36.09
C THR A 102 21.55 -2.45 -35.20
N GLU A 103 20.57 -1.66 -35.65
CA GLU A 103 20.05 -0.53 -34.91
C GLU A 103 19.50 -1.09 -33.60
N ARG A 104 20.22 -0.85 -32.49
CA ARG A 104 19.84 -1.33 -31.17
C ARG A 104 18.97 -0.27 -30.52
N ILE A 105 17.79 -0.66 -30.08
CA ILE A 105 16.93 0.19 -29.28
C ILE A 105 17.50 0.20 -27.85
N VAL A 106 17.82 1.39 -27.34
CA VAL A 106 18.42 1.58 -26.01
C VAL A 106 17.45 2.36 -25.14
N SER A 107 17.30 1.99 -23.87
CA SER A 107 16.52 2.75 -22.90
C SER A 107 17.05 4.17 -22.76
N THR A 108 16.18 5.17 -22.86
CA THR A 108 16.56 6.57 -22.69
C THR A 108 16.95 6.90 -21.24
N ALA A 109 16.42 6.17 -20.25
CA ALA A 109 16.75 6.35 -18.84
C ALA A 109 18.02 5.59 -18.41
N PHE A 110 18.27 4.43 -19.03
CA PHE A 110 19.39 3.54 -18.71
C PHE A 110 20.29 3.35 -19.93
N ASN A 111 20.94 4.44 -20.36
CA ASN A 111 21.90 4.43 -21.47
C ASN A 111 23.33 4.72 -21.00
N ILE A 112 24.31 4.31 -21.82
CA ILE A 112 25.74 4.48 -21.53
C ILE A 112 26.20 5.95 -21.54
N HIS A 113 25.50 6.82 -22.27
CA HIS A 113 25.89 8.23 -22.45
C HIS A 113 25.38 9.16 -21.34
N SER A 114 24.35 8.73 -20.62
CA SER A 114 23.70 9.44 -19.53
C SER A 114 23.38 8.44 -18.43
N PRO A 115 24.39 7.97 -17.66
CA PRO A 115 24.17 6.96 -16.66
C PRO A 115 23.29 7.50 -15.51
N PRO A 116 22.39 6.68 -14.96
CA PRO A 116 21.46 7.08 -13.90
C PRO A 116 22.16 7.43 -12.57
N SER A 117 23.39 6.97 -12.34
CA SER A 117 24.16 7.25 -11.13
C SER A 117 25.53 7.82 -11.49
N ALA A 118 25.90 8.92 -10.82
CA ALA A 118 27.24 9.51 -10.94
C ALA A 118 28.33 8.72 -10.20
N VAL A 119 27.93 7.81 -9.29
CA VAL A 119 28.84 7.02 -8.44
C VAL A 119 29.03 5.61 -9.00
N HIS A 120 27.95 5.02 -9.53
CA HIS A 120 27.95 3.65 -10.03
C HIS A 120 27.75 3.63 -11.55
N PHE A 121 28.87 3.53 -12.27
CA PHE A 121 28.85 3.44 -13.73
C PHE A 121 28.26 2.11 -14.20
N PRO A 122 27.58 2.09 -15.36
CA PRO A 122 27.12 0.85 -15.96
C PRO A 122 28.28 -0.08 -16.28
N ASP A 123 28.19 -1.33 -15.80
CA ASP A 123 29.19 -2.38 -16.01
C ASP A 123 28.57 -3.66 -16.61
N ILE A 124 27.24 -3.74 -16.72
CA ILE A 124 26.54 -4.88 -17.33
C ILE A 124 25.43 -4.40 -18.27
N GLU A 125 25.03 -5.29 -19.17
CA GLU A 125 23.95 -5.04 -20.13
C GLU A 125 22.77 -6.00 -19.88
N LEU A 126 21.58 -5.45 -19.64
CA LEU A 126 20.33 -6.22 -19.61
C LEU A 126 19.57 -6.01 -20.92
N VAL A 127 19.01 -7.09 -21.47
CA VAL A 127 18.21 -7.05 -22.70
C VAL A 127 16.81 -7.54 -22.37
N SER A 128 15.79 -6.71 -22.59
CA SER A 128 14.39 -7.12 -22.41
C SER A 128 13.93 -8.11 -23.50
N SER A 129 12.76 -8.71 -23.32
CA SER A 129 12.19 -9.69 -24.26
C SER A 129 11.79 -9.08 -25.61
N ASP A 130 11.55 -7.77 -25.64
CA ASP A 130 11.32 -6.93 -26.82
C ASP A 130 12.60 -6.25 -27.33
N TYR A 131 13.77 -6.79 -26.97
CA TYR A 131 15.10 -6.42 -27.49
C TYR A 131 15.56 -4.99 -27.18
N VAL A 132 15.04 -4.37 -26.13
CA VAL A 132 15.53 -3.08 -25.63
C VAL A 132 16.72 -3.30 -24.70
N LEU A 133 17.79 -2.55 -24.93
CA LEU A 133 19.03 -2.62 -24.17
C LEU A 133 19.03 -1.64 -23.01
N PHE A 134 19.46 -2.11 -21.83
CA PHE A 134 19.59 -1.35 -20.60
C PHE A 134 21.02 -1.45 -20.09
N TYR A 135 21.66 -0.30 -19.90
CA TYR A 135 23.00 -0.20 -19.32
C TYR A 135 22.88 0.07 -17.81
N VAL A 136 23.29 -0.89 -16.99
CA VAL A 136 23.09 -0.85 -15.53
C VAL A 136 24.35 -1.31 -14.79
N SER A 137 24.36 -1.13 -13.46
CA SER A 137 25.48 -1.42 -12.57
C SER A 137 25.18 -2.65 -11.71
N CYS A 138 26.05 -3.66 -11.74
CA CYS A 138 26.02 -4.82 -10.84
C CYS A 138 25.92 -4.35 -9.39
N ALA A 139 26.72 -3.37 -8.99
CA ALA A 139 26.78 -2.90 -7.61
C ALA A 139 25.45 -2.34 -7.11
N VAL A 140 24.73 -1.59 -7.96
CA VAL A 140 23.40 -1.05 -7.60
C VAL A 140 22.39 -2.18 -7.49
N LEU A 141 22.36 -3.10 -8.47
CA LEU A 141 21.41 -4.21 -8.44
C LEU A 141 21.68 -5.18 -7.28
N ALA A 142 22.94 -5.44 -6.95
CA ALA A 142 23.34 -6.27 -5.81
C ALA A 142 22.93 -5.64 -4.47
N LYS A 143 22.93 -4.31 -4.36
CA LYS A 143 22.40 -3.61 -3.18
C LYS A 143 20.87 -3.62 -3.13
N ALA A 144 20.23 -3.52 -4.30
CA ALA A 144 18.79 -3.39 -4.40
C ALA A 144 18.04 -4.73 -4.20
N SER A 145 18.67 -5.85 -4.54
CA SER A 145 18.06 -7.18 -4.57
C SER A 145 18.81 -8.20 -3.72
N THR A 146 18.06 -9.08 -3.06
CA THR A 146 18.60 -10.19 -2.27
C THR A 146 18.92 -11.46 -3.06
N ASN A 147 18.45 -11.60 -4.31
CA ASN A 147 18.64 -12.82 -5.12
C ASN A 147 19.43 -12.57 -6.44
N GLY A 148 20.28 -11.55 -6.46
CA GLY A 148 21.02 -11.17 -7.67
C GLY A 148 20.10 -10.75 -8.83
N PHE A 149 19.00 -10.08 -8.52
CA PHE A 149 17.98 -9.58 -9.45
C PHE A 149 17.44 -10.72 -10.32
N GLY A 150 16.94 -11.78 -9.69
CA GLY A 150 16.48 -13.00 -10.34
C GLY A 150 17.61 -13.82 -10.95
N HIS A 151 18.77 -13.86 -10.29
CA HIS A 151 20.01 -14.46 -10.81
C HIS A 151 20.42 -13.93 -12.18
N ALA A 152 20.04 -12.68 -12.49
CA ALA A 152 20.25 -12.06 -13.78
C ALA A 152 21.50 -11.19 -13.84
N VAL A 153 22.14 -10.91 -12.71
CA VAL A 153 23.39 -10.14 -12.66
C VAL A 153 24.53 -11.00 -13.21
N PRO A 154 25.06 -10.73 -14.43
CA PRO A 154 26.20 -11.44 -14.97
C PRO A 154 27.51 -10.92 -14.36
N ALA A 155 28.63 -11.56 -14.70
CA ALA A 155 29.94 -10.97 -14.43
C ALA A 155 30.07 -9.58 -15.11
N PRO A 156 30.88 -8.65 -14.57
CA PRO A 156 31.12 -7.35 -15.18
C PRO A 156 31.56 -7.48 -16.65
N GLY A 157 31.02 -6.61 -17.51
CA GLY A 157 31.12 -6.67 -18.97
C GLY A 157 30.17 -7.69 -19.62
N GLY A 158 29.40 -8.43 -18.82
CA GLY A 158 28.47 -9.43 -19.28
C GLY A 158 27.13 -8.84 -19.74
N ARG A 159 26.46 -9.62 -20.60
CA ARG A 159 25.11 -9.34 -21.10
C ARG A 159 24.16 -10.44 -20.66
N ARG A 160 22.96 -10.06 -20.23
CA ARG A 160 21.89 -11.00 -19.85
C ARG A 160 20.57 -10.65 -20.51
N ALA A 161 19.88 -11.67 -21.05
CA ALA A 161 18.51 -11.55 -21.51
C ALA A 161 17.54 -11.72 -20.33
N MET A 162 16.53 -10.86 -20.27
CA MET A 162 15.50 -10.80 -19.24
C MET A 162 14.17 -11.26 -19.82
N PRO A 163 13.42 -12.14 -19.13
CA PRO A 163 12.09 -12.56 -19.55
C PRO A 163 11.01 -11.51 -19.23
N LEU A 164 11.35 -10.21 -19.38
CA LEU A 164 10.49 -9.07 -19.07
C LEU A 164 10.37 -8.15 -20.27
N ARG A 165 9.19 -7.57 -20.46
CA ARG A 165 8.97 -6.45 -21.39
C ARG A 165 9.80 -5.25 -20.95
N ALA A 166 10.23 -4.41 -21.90
CA ALA A 166 11.07 -3.25 -21.61
C ALA A 166 10.45 -2.34 -20.53
N GLU A 167 9.14 -2.11 -20.58
CA GLU A 167 8.43 -1.19 -19.66
C GLU A 167 8.50 -1.66 -18.19
N VAL A 168 8.29 -2.95 -17.95
CA VAL A 168 8.34 -3.55 -16.61
C VAL A 168 9.78 -3.54 -16.10
N LEU A 169 10.74 -3.97 -16.94
CA LEU A 169 12.15 -3.92 -16.60
C LEU A 169 12.61 -2.50 -16.28
N ASN A 170 12.17 -1.51 -17.07
CA ASN A 170 12.50 -0.11 -16.84
C ASN A 170 12.02 0.37 -15.47
N LEU A 171 10.80 0.03 -15.06
CA LEU A 171 10.28 0.42 -13.75
C LEU A 171 10.97 -0.31 -12.59
N LEU A 172 11.31 -1.59 -12.73
CA LEU A 172 12.13 -2.29 -11.73
C LEU A 172 13.49 -1.62 -11.54
N LEU A 173 14.11 -1.17 -12.63
CA LEU A 173 15.36 -0.45 -12.58
C LEU A 173 15.20 0.95 -11.96
N HIS A 174 14.13 1.68 -12.28
CA HIS A 174 13.80 2.95 -11.60
C HIS A 174 13.66 2.76 -10.09
N ALA A 175 13.03 1.67 -9.66
CA ALA A 175 12.91 1.32 -8.24
C ALA A 175 14.28 1.00 -7.62
N ALA A 176 15.10 0.15 -8.26
CA ALA A 176 16.43 -0.21 -7.78
C ALA A 176 17.37 1.00 -7.65
N TYR A 177 17.29 1.93 -8.60
CA TYR A 177 18.10 3.15 -8.60
C TYR A 177 17.49 4.29 -7.78
N GLN A 178 16.26 4.15 -7.27
CA GLN A 178 15.51 5.21 -6.59
C GLN A 178 15.41 6.50 -7.43
N ILE A 179 15.14 6.35 -8.73
CA ILE A 179 14.97 7.46 -9.68
C ILE A 179 13.51 7.52 -10.12
N SER A 180 12.92 8.71 -10.08
CA SER A 180 11.52 8.91 -10.47
C SER A 180 11.25 8.44 -11.90
N PRO A 181 10.21 7.60 -12.12
CA PRO A 181 9.78 7.19 -13.46
C PRO A 181 8.81 8.20 -14.10
N ALA A 182 8.60 9.39 -13.51
CA ALA A 182 7.57 10.34 -13.95
C ALA A 182 7.70 10.75 -15.44
N ALA A 183 8.92 10.85 -15.97
CA ALA A 183 9.16 11.19 -17.37
C ALA A 183 8.63 10.12 -18.35
N PHE A 184 8.49 8.88 -17.89
CA PHE A 184 7.93 7.76 -18.66
C PHE A 184 6.39 7.72 -18.60
N ALA A 185 5.78 8.47 -17.68
CA ALA A 185 4.32 8.49 -17.47
C ALA A 185 3.69 7.08 -17.42
N PRO A 186 4.17 6.18 -16.53
CA PRO A 186 3.70 4.80 -16.48
C PRO A 186 2.20 4.73 -16.19
N SER A 187 1.52 3.77 -16.80
CA SER A 187 0.12 3.48 -16.49
C SER A 187 -0.01 2.79 -15.14
N LEU A 188 -1.18 2.91 -14.51
CA LEU A 188 -1.46 2.22 -13.25
C LEU A 188 -1.37 0.70 -13.38
N ASP A 189 -1.83 0.15 -14.51
CA ASP A 189 -1.80 -1.29 -14.77
C ASP A 189 -0.34 -1.80 -14.86
N LEU A 190 0.55 -1.02 -15.47
CA LEU A 190 1.98 -1.32 -15.54
C LEU A 190 2.66 -1.22 -14.16
N LEU A 191 2.28 -0.23 -13.33
CA LEU A 191 2.78 -0.13 -11.96
C LEU A 191 2.36 -1.32 -11.11
N ALA A 192 1.11 -1.76 -11.24
CA ALA A 192 0.59 -2.94 -10.55
C ALA A 192 1.32 -4.22 -11.01
N GLU A 193 1.49 -4.40 -12.32
CA GLU A 193 2.28 -5.52 -12.89
C GLU A 193 3.71 -5.52 -12.34
N THR A 194 4.36 -4.34 -12.30
CA THR A 194 5.72 -4.19 -11.78
C THR A 194 5.80 -4.55 -10.29
N ALA A 195 4.85 -4.06 -9.48
CA ALA A 195 4.82 -4.36 -8.05
C ALA A 195 4.66 -5.86 -7.77
N GLY A 196 3.84 -6.55 -8.57
CA GLY A 196 3.69 -8.01 -8.51
C GLY A 196 4.97 -8.78 -8.84
N ARG A 197 5.92 -8.17 -9.57
CA ARG A 197 7.20 -8.79 -9.95
C ARG A 197 8.37 -8.50 -9.01
N LEU A 198 8.27 -7.51 -8.12
CA LEU A 198 9.40 -7.10 -7.25
C LEU A 198 10.05 -8.27 -6.51
N GLU A 199 9.23 -9.13 -5.89
CA GLU A 199 9.71 -10.28 -5.10
C GLU A 199 10.45 -11.32 -5.96
N GLU A 200 10.03 -11.53 -7.21
CA GLU A 200 10.69 -12.44 -8.16
C GLU A 200 12.15 -12.00 -8.40
N TYR A 201 12.40 -10.69 -8.36
CA TYR A 201 13.71 -10.08 -8.53
C TYR A 201 14.38 -9.73 -7.19
N GLY A 202 13.94 -10.34 -6.08
CA GLY A 202 14.59 -10.21 -4.77
C GLY A 202 14.45 -8.84 -4.13
N MET A 203 13.52 -8.03 -4.61
CA MET A 203 13.21 -6.70 -4.10
C MET A 203 11.98 -6.80 -3.20
N ASP A 204 12.09 -6.37 -1.93
CA ASP A 204 10.95 -6.40 -1.02
C ASP A 204 9.84 -5.45 -1.49
N ARG A 205 8.70 -6.01 -1.90
CA ARG A 205 7.58 -5.26 -2.46
C ARG A 205 7.15 -4.12 -1.53
N ASN A 206 7.04 -4.40 -0.23
CA ASN A 206 6.56 -3.43 0.73
C ASN A 206 7.58 -2.30 0.96
N ALA A 207 8.87 -2.60 1.06
CA ALA A 207 9.91 -1.58 1.16
C ALA A 207 9.98 -0.67 -0.07
N TYR A 208 9.85 -1.22 -1.29
CA TYR A 208 9.97 -0.45 -2.53
C TYR A 208 8.70 0.32 -2.91
N VAL A 209 7.56 0.02 -2.29
CA VAL A 209 6.29 0.73 -2.47
C VAL A 209 5.87 1.46 -1.18
N ALA A 210 6.76 1.56 -0.20
CA ALA A 210 6.55 2.33 1.03
C ALA A 210 6.58 3.85 0.75
N ARG A 211 5.98 4.61 1.67
CA ARG A 211 6.02 6.08 1.64
C ARG A 211 7.45 6.63 1.49
N GLY A 212 7.62 7.61 0.61
CA GLY A 212 8.92 8.25 0.34
C GLY A 212 9.77 7.53 -0.70
N THR A 213 9.27 6.44 -1.30
CA THR A 213 9.89 5.80 -2.45
C THR A 213 9.35 6.33 -3.77
N VAL A 214 10.16 6.17 -4.83
CA VAL A 214 9.79 6.64 -6.17
C VAL A 214 8.57 5.91 -6.76
N LEU A 215 8.39 4.62 -6.47
CA LEU A 215 7.21 3.89 -6.92
C LEU A 215 5.96 4.34 -6.16
N PHE A 216 6.07 4.54 -4.85
CA PHE A 216 4.96 5.06 -4.06
C PHE A 216 4.48 6.43 -4.55
N ASP A 217 5.41 7.36 -4.78
CA ASP A 217 5.05 8.70 -5.28
C ASP A 217 4.33 8.62 -6.64
N THR A 218 4.73 7.66 -7.48
CA THR A 218 4.08 7.42 -8.76
C THR A 218 2.68 6.85 -8.57
N PHE A 219 2.48 5.87 -7.67
CA PHE A 219 1.14 5.39 -7.30
C PHE A 219 0.26 6.50 -6.72
N ALA A 220 0.81 7.32 -5.83
CA ALA A 220 0.10 8.40 -5.16
C ALA A 220 -0.44 9.46 -6.15
N SER A 221 0.23 9.65 -7.30
CA SER A 221 -0.26 10.53 -8.37
C SER A 221 -1.64 10.13 -8.93
N PHE A 222 -2.02 8.85 -8.82
CA PHE A 222 -3.33 8.35 -9.26
C PHE A 222 -4.43 8.50 -8.21
N ALA A 223 -4.10 8.84 -6.97
CA ALA A 223 -5.06 8.80 -5.86
C ALA A 223 -6.24 9.76 -6.03
N THR A 224 -6.03 10.93 -6.65
CA THR A 224 -7.10 11.90 -6.91
C THR A 224 -7.79 11.68 -8.25
N VAL A 225 -7.09 11.11 -9.24
CA VAL A 225 -7.56 10.95 -10.62
C VAL A 225 -8.40 9.67 -10.79
N ALA A 226 -7.94 8.57 -10.20
CA ALA A 226 -8.57 7.26 -10.33
C ALA A 226 -8.48 6.47 -9.01
N PRO A 227 -9.07 6.98 -7.90
CA PRO A 227 -8.93 6.39 -6.57
C PRO A 227 -9.39 4.94 -6.49
N MET A 228 -10.51 4.58 -7.14
CA MET A 228 -11.01 3.20 -7.09
C MET A 228 -10.08 2.24 -7.83
N ARG A 229 -9.61 2.63 -9.03
CA ARG A 229 -8.64 1.81 -9.78
C ARG A 229 -7.35 1.63 -9.00
N LEU A 230 -6.83 2.70 -8.38
CA LEU A 230 -5.64 2.62 -7.53
C LEU A 230 -5.87 1.68 -6.34
N TYR A 231 -7.01 1.80 -5.67
CA TYR A 231 -7.35 0.94 -4.54
C TYR A 231 -7.40 -0.54 -4.93
N VAL A 232 -8.05 -0.87 -6.05
CA VAL A 232 -8.12 -2.24 -6.59
C VAL A 232 -6.73 -2.76 -6.97
N ALA A 233 -5.95 -1.97 -7.70
CA ALA A 233 -4.60 -2.35 -8.13
C ALA A 233 -3.64 -2.58 -6.95
N ALA A 234 -3.75 -1.74 -5.93
CA ALA A 234 -3.00 -1.87 -4.69
C ALA A 234 -3.41 -3.13 -3.92
N ALA A 235 -4.72 -3.33 -3.76
CA ALA A 235 -5.28 -4.48 -3.07
C ALA A 235 -4.92 -5.83 -3.73
N ALA A 236 -4.95 -5.90 -5.06
CA ALA A 236 -4.57 -7.08 -5.83
C ALA A 236 -3.10 -7.52 -5.59
N ASN A 237 -2.24 -6.60 -5.16
CA ASN A 237 -0.83 -6.84 -4.85
C ASN A 237 -0.51 -6.76 -3.35
N ASP A 238 -1.53 -6.68 -2.50
CA ASP A 238 -1.45 -6.47 -1.05
C ASP A 238 -0.63 -5.23 -0.63
N LEU A 239 -0.77 -4.13 -1.37
CA LEU A 239 -0.06 -2.88 -1.15
C LEU A 239 -0.86 -1.94 -0.24
N LEU A 240 -0.67 -2.07 1.08
CA LEU A 240 -1.44 -1.31 2.06
C LEU A 240 -1.27 0.21 1.92
N ASP A 241 -0.04 0.70 1.74
CA ASP A 241 0.25 2.13 1.75
C ASP A 241 -0.42 2.90 0.59
N PRO A 242 -0.32 2.45 -0.68
CA PRO A 242 -1.09 3.02 -1.79
C PRO A 242 -2.61 2.90 -1.57
N ALA A 243 -3.09 1.76 -1.06
CA ALA A 243 -4.51 1.58 -0.76
C ALA A 243 -5.02 2.57 0.31
N ARG A 244 -4.20 2.91 1.31
CA ARG A 244 -4.53 3.91 2.33
C ARG A 244 -4.73 5.29 1.72
N ILE A 245 -3.83 5.75 0.86
CA ILE A 245 -4.02 7.05 0.19
C ILE A 245 -5.30 7.01 -0.67
N ALA A 246 -5.47 5.98 -1.50
CA ALA A 246 -6.66 5.85 -2.34
C ALA A 246 -7.96 5.88 -1.53
N SER A 247 -8.01 5.20 -0.38
CA SER A 247 -9.21 5.10 0.46
C SER A 247 -9.72 6.46 0.98
N SER A 248 -8.83 7.43 1.21
CA SER A 248 -9.22 8.80 1.59
C SER A 248 -10.11 9.51 0.58
N HIS A 249 -9.97 9.14 -0.70
CA HIS A 249 -10.74 9.68 -1.82
C HIS A 249 -11.99 8.84 -2.13
N LEU A 250 -12.19 7.73 -1.41
CA LEU A 250 -13.32 6.81 -1.59
C LEU A 250 -14.37 6.92 -0.48
N LEU A 251 -14.26 7.89 0.43
CA LEU A 251 -15.26 8.11 1.48
C LEU A 251 -16.67 8.37 0.92
N ALA A 252 -16.74 9.04 -0.23
CA ALA A 252 -17.99 9.34 -0.93
C ALA A 252 -18.40 8.27 -1.96
N TYR A 253 -17.60 7.22 -2.14
CA TYR A 253 -17.80 6.29 -3.24
C TYR A 253 -19.07 5.46 -3.03
N PRO A 254 -20.00 5.45 -3.99
CA PRO A 254 -21.22 4.64 -3.89
C PRO A 254 -20.89 3.15 -4.00
N MET A 255 -20.97 2.42 -2.88
CA MET A 255 -20.64 0.97 -2.85
C MET A 255 -21.48 0.13 -3.81
N HIS A 256 -22.70 0.56 -4.14
CA HIS A 256 -23.54 -0.12 -5.13
C HIS A 256 -23.04 0.01 -6.58
N ALA A 257 -22.13 0.96 -6.85
CA ALA A 257 -21.48 1.11 -8.14
C ALA A 257 -20.19 0.28 -8.27
N LEU A 258 -19.80 -0.44 -7.21
CA LEU A 258 -18.67 -1.37 -7.27
C LEU A 258 -19.04 -2.55 -8.18
N THR A 259 -18.17 -2.85 -9.15
CA THR A 259 -18.40 -3.99 -10.05
C THR A 259 -17.93 -5.30 -9.40
N ASP A 260 -18.55 -6.41 -9.78
CA ASP A 260 -18.12 -7.75 -9.32
C ASP A 260 -16.66 -8.05 -9.70
N ALA A 261 -16.21 -7.54 -10.85
CA ALA A 261 -14.83 -7.68 -11.31
C ALA A 261 -13.85 -6.94 -10.39
N ASP A 262 -14.16 -5.70 -10.01
CA ASP A 262 -13.33 -4.93 -9.07
C ASP A 262 -13.32 -5.55 -7.67
N ALA A 263 -14.48 -6.03 -7.20
CA ALA A 263 -14.63 -6.71 -5.92
C ALA A 263 -13.80 -8.01 -5.87
N ALA A 264 -13.83 -8.79 -6.95
CA ALA A 264 -13.00 -10.00 -7.08
C ALA A 264 -11.51 -9.66 -7.12
N ALA A 265 -11.12 -8.62 -7.85
CA ALA A 265 -9.72 -8.21 -8.01
C ALA A 265 -9.10 -7.67 -6.71
N MET A 266 -9.83 -6.88 -5.92
CA MET A 266 -9.33 -6.37 -4.63
C MET A 266 -9.32 -7.44 -3.51
N GLY A 267 -10.17 -8.46 -3.64
CA GLY A 267 -10.34 -9.51 -2.65
C GLY A 267 -11.12 -9.08 -1.40
N ALA A 268 -11.56 -10.08 -0.63
CA ALA A 268 -12.44 -9.89 0.52
C ALA A 268 -11.84 -9.00 1.63
N THR A 269 -10.53 -9.07 1.85
CA THR A 269 -9.83 -8.31 2.90
C THR A 269 -9.92 -6.82 2.64
N TYR A 270 -9.55 -6.34 1.45
CA TYR A 270 -9.61 -4.92 1.12
C TYR A 270 -11.04 -4.44 0.93
N LEU A 271 -11.92 -5.27 0.38
CA LEU A 271 -13.35 -4.95 0.33
C LEU A 271 -13.94 -4.68 1.72
N LYS A 272 -13.66 -5.57 2.68
CA LYS A 272 -14.06 -5.41 4.09
C LYS A 272 -13.49 -4.11 4.67
N LYS A 273 -12.20 -3.82 4.46
CA LYS A 273 -11.56 -2.59 4.95
C LYS A 273 -12.26 -1.33 4.41
N LEU A 274 -12.52 -1.26 3.10
CA LEU A 274 -13.17 -0.11 2.48
C LEU A 274 -14.61 0.08 2.99
N PHE A 275 -15.38 -1.01 3.04
CA PHE A 275 -16.76 -0.97 3.55
C PHE A 275 -16.80 -0.53 5.02
N MET A 276 -15.92 -1.09 5.86
CA MET A 276 -15.84 -0.74 7.28
C MET A 276 -15.43 0.71 7.48
N LEU A 277 -14.51 1.25 6.67
CA LEU A 277 -14.16 2.66 6.72
C LEU A 277 -15.40 3.56 6.54
N GLN A 278 -16.19 3.32 5.48
CA GLN A 278 -17.39 4.12 5.22
C GLN A 278 -18.48 3.90 6.28
N HIS A 279 -18.69 2.65 6.68
CA HIS A 279 -19.71 2.28 7.67
C HIS A 279 -19.40 2.89 9.03
N MET A 280 -18.19 2.69 9.54
CA MET A 280 -17.77 3.19 10.85
C MET A 280 -17.77 4.72 10.89
N ARG A 281 -17.33 5.37 9.81
CA ARG A 281 -17.36 6.84 9.71
C ARG A 281 -18.79 7.37 9.69
N SER A 282 -19.71 6.72 8.96
CA SER A 282 -21.13 7.07 8.98
C SER A 282 -21.74 6.86 10.36
N ARG A 283 -21.50 5.71 10.99
CA ARG A 283 -21.97 5.41 12.36
C ARG A 283 -21.48 6.46 13.35
N ARG A 284 -20.20 6.82 13.28
CA ARG A 284 -19.59 7.82 14.13
C ARG A 284 -20.24 9.19 13.97
N LEU A 285 -20.53 9.61 12.73
CA LEU A 285 -21.25 10.86 12.50
C LEU A 285 -22.62 10.85 13.18
N ARG A 286 -23.35 9.73 13.11
CA ARG A 286 -24.66 9.59 13.77
C ARG A 286 -24.56 9.69 15.28
N GLU A 287 -23.62 8.96 15.88
CA GLU A 287 -23.33 9.02 17.32
C GLU A 287 -23.01 10.45 17.77
N LEU A 288 -22.24 11.19 16.95
CA LEU A 288 -21.87 12.57 17.24
C LEU A 288 -23.02 13.56 17.10
N LEU A 289 -24.03 13.30 16.26
CA LEU A 289 -25.17 14.20 16.06
C LEU A 289 -26.31 13.98 17.07
N VAL A 290 -26.46 12.77 17.61
CA VAL A 290 -27.58 12.43 18.50
C VAL A 290 -27.65 13.29 19.79
N PRO A 291 -26.56 13.46 20.58
CA PRO A 291 -26.70 14.13 21.87
C PRO A 291 -26.81 15.66 21.72
N PRO A 292 -27.83 16.32 22.29
CA PRO A 292 -27.95 17.78 22.30
C PRO A 292 -26.92 18.43 23.24
N GLN A 293 -26.89 19.76 23.27
CA GLN A 293 -26.16 20.49 24.30
C GLN A 293 -26.77 20.26 25.69
N GLY A 294 -25.93 20.34 26.73
CA GLY A 294 -26.37 20.26 28.12
C GLY A 294 -27.18 21.48 28.55
N PHE A 295 -27.91 21.33 29.66
CA PHE A 295 -28.68 22.40 30.29
C PHE A 295 -27.81 23.26 31.20
N HIS A 296 -28.10 24.55 31.25
CA HIS A 296 -27.51 25.48 32.21
C HIS A 296 -28.50 25.77 33.35
N ALA A 297 -28.00 26.28 34.48
CA ALA A 297 -28.82 26.68 35.60
C ALA A 297 -29.88 27.71 35.18
N GLU A 298 -31.10 27.60 35.70
CA GLU A 298 -32.20 28.51 35.33
C GLU A 298 -31.84 29.97 35.63
N THR A 299 -32.24 30.86 34.72
CA THR A 299 -32.03 32.29 34.85
C THR A 299 -33.37 33.01 34.75
N SER A 300 -33.41 34.30 35.12
CA SER A 300 -34.63 35.11 35.00
C SER A 300 -35.17 35.25 33.56
N LYS A 301 -34.36 34.93 32.54
CA LYS A 301 -34.71 35.05 31.12
C LYS A 301 -34.78 33.72 30.37
N CYS A 302 -34.42 32.60 31.00
CA CYS A 302 -34.32 31.29 30.37
C CYS A 302 -34.52 30.19 31.41
N GLY A 303 -35.63 29.47 31.30
CA GLY A 303 -35.97 28.32 32.12
C GLY A 303 -35.95 27.02 31.31
N LEU A 304 -36.46 25.94 31.90
CA LEU A 304 -36.47 24.62 31.26
C LEU A 304 -37.25 24.57 29.94
N LYS A 305 -38.26 25.43 29.76
CA LYS A 305 -39.06 25.47 28.54
C LYS A 305 -38.23 25.94 27.36
N GLU A 306 -37.50 27.05 27.50
CA GLU A 306 -36.64 27.59 26.46
C GLU A 306 -35.51 26.60 26.13
N GLN A 307 -34.93 25.96 27.15
CA GLN A 307 -33.88 24.95 26.97
C GLN A 307 -34.39 23.69 26.25
N ARG A 308 -35.63 23.24 26.52
CA ARG A 308 -36.28 22.14 25.78
C ARG A 308 -36.58 22.51 24.34
N ASN A 309 -37.05 23.73 24.08
CA ASN A 309 -37.28 24.21 22.71
C ASN A 309 -35.99 24.15 21.87
N LEU A 310 -34.85 24.57 22.44
CA LEU A 310 -33.57 24.47 21.77
C LEU A 310 -33.15 23.01 21.55
N THR A 311 -33.47 22.10 22.47
CA THR A 311 -33.24 20.65 22.31
C THR A 311 -34.07 20.06 21.16
N HIS A 312 -35.32 20.48 21.03
CA HIS A 312 -36.17 20.10 19.89
C HIS A 312 -35.64 20.67 18.58
N ALA A 313 -35.16 21.92 18.58
CA ALA A 313 -34.52 22.53 17.41
C ALA A 313 -33.25 21.77 17.00
N TRP A 314 -32.39 21.41 17.96
CA TRP A 314 -31.24 20.53 17.73
C TRP A 314 -31.67 19.21 17.09
N THR A 315 -32.60 18.50 17.72
CA THR A 315 -33.08 17.19 17.24
C THR A 315 -33.60 17.27 15.81
N ARG A 316 -34.37 18.31 15.48
CA ARG A 316 -34.87 18.55 14.13
C ARG A 316 -33.73 18.78 13.12
N ALA A 317 -32.77 19.64 13.45
CA ALA A 317 -31.63 19.93 12.58
C ALA A 317 -30.78 18.67 12.37
N THR A 318 -30.49 17.91 13.42
CA THR A 318 -29.67 16.70 13.31
C THR A 318 -30.39 15.58 12.58
N LEU A 319 -31.70 15.41 12.74
CA LEU A 319 -32.48 14.47 11.93
C LEU A 319 -32.39 14.78 10.42
N GLN A 320 -32.43 16.06 10.04
CA GLN A 320 -32.25 16.46 8.65
C GLN A 320 -30.83 16.15 8.15
N MET A 321 -29.81 16.48 8.94
CA MET A 321 -28.42 16.16 8.60
C MET A 321 -28.15 14.64 8.53
N LEU A 322 -28.84 13.85 9.36
CA LEU A 322 -28.75 12.39 9.38
C LEU A 322 -29.36 11.75 8.13
N ALA A 323 -30.42 12.34 7.57
CA ALA A 323 -31.02 11.87 6.32
C ALA A 323 -30.03 11.94 5.15
N ASP A 324 -29.21 12.99 5.12
CA ASP A 324 -28.19 13.23 4.10
C ASP A 324 -26.77 12.85 4.54
N ALA A 325 -26.63 12.15 5.68
CA ALA A 325 -25.34 11.88 6.29
C ALA A 325 -24.48 10.98 5.42
N ARG A 326 -23.36 11.52 4.96
CA ARG A 326 -22.35 10.80 4.18
C ARG A 326 -21.03 10.65 4.93
N PRO A 327 -20.23 9.61 4.67
CA PRO A 327 -18.92 9.47 5.29
C PRO A 327 -18.00 10.66 5.00
N ASP A 328 -18.13 11.32 3.85
CA ASP A 328 -17.30 12.47 3.44
C ASP A 328 -17.85 13.84 3.88
N THR A 329 -18.85 13.88 4.76
CA THR A 329 -19.43 15.13 5.26
C THR A 329 -18.35 16.04 5.86
N SER A 330 -18.20 17.26 5.32
CA SER A 330 -17.17 18.20 5.77
C SER A 330 -17.52 18.86 7.11
N SER A 331 -16.51 19.11 7.95
CA SER A 331 -16.69 19.83 9.21
C SER A 331 -17.20 21.26 9.01
N GLY A 332 -16.90 21.87 7.86
CA GLY A 332 -17.41 23.19 7.46
C GLY A 332 -18.93 23.19 7.28
N MET A 333 -19.48 22.20 6.57
CA MET A 333 -20.94 22.05 6.40
C MET A 333 -21.62 21.81 7.75
N LEU A 334 -21.12 20.86 8.55
CA LEU A 334 -21.66 20.59 9.89
C LEU A 334 -21.71 21.84 10.77
N ARG A 335 -20.64 22.65 10.74
CA ARG A 335 -20.57 23.91 11.49
C ARG A 335 -21.60 24.91 10.98
N ALA A 336 -21.69 25.10 9.67
CA ALA A 336 -22.60 26.07 9.06
C ALA A 336 -24.06 25.77 9.45
N ASP A 337 -24.47 24.51 9.28
CA ASP A 337 -25.84 24.07 9.54
C ASP A 337 -26.20 24.21 11.01
N LEU A 338 -25.38 23.69 11.93
CA LEU A 338 -25.66 23.74 13.36
C LEU A 338 -25.53 25.15 13.94
N SER A 339 -24.74 26.03 13.34
CA SER A 339 -24.62 27.42 13.82
C SER A 339 -25.90 28.22 13.62
N THR A 340 -26.79 27.81 12.72
CA THR A 340 -28.10 28.45 12.54
C THR A 340 -28.99 28.33 13.78
N LEU A 341 -28.80 27.29 14.60
CA LEU A 341 -29.54 27.06 15.85
C LEU A 341 -29.31 28.17 16.90
N LYS A 342 -28.23 28.96 16.78
CA LYS A 342 -28.02 30.12 17.65
C LYS A 342 -29.12 31.17 17.51
N ASN A 343 -29.82 31.20 16.38
CA ASN A 343 -30.93 32.11 16.12
C ASN A 343 -32.23 31.63 16.79
N GLU A 344 -32.30 30.37 17.23
CA GLU A 344 -33.47 29.77 17.88
C GLU A 344 -33.55 30.12 19.39
N THR A 345 -32.59 30.89 19.91
CA THR A 345 -32.57 31.34 21.31
C THR A 345 -31.96 32.73 21.47
N SER A 346 -32.55 33.55 22.34
CA SER A 346 -31.98 34.83 22.76
C SER A 346 -31.12 34.71 24.04
N CYS A 347 -31.02 33.52 24.63
CA CYS A 347 -30.25 33.29 25.85
C CYS A 347 -28.76 33.11 25.52
N GLU A 348 -27.91 33.99 26.03
CA GLU A 348 -26.46 33.93 25.79
C GLU A 348 -25.80 32.69 26.39
N GLU A 349 -26.32 32.15 27.50
CA GLU A 349 -25.77 30.94 28.09
C GLU A 349 -26.12 29.68 27.26
N CYS A 350 -27.34 29.61 26.71
CA CYS A 350 -27.72 28.59 25.73
C CYS A 350 -26.81 28.64 24.49
N LYS A 351 -26.52 29.84 23.97
CA LYS A 351 -25.63 30.00 22.81
C LYS A 351 -24.21 29.50 23.10
N LYS A 352 -23.65 29.82 24.27
CA LYS A 352 -22.33 29.31 24.69
C LYS A 352 -22.31 27.79 24.81
N MET A 353 -23.30 27.21 25.47
CA MET A 353 -23.41 25.75 25.61
C MET A 353 -23.55 25.05 24.25
N LEU A 354 -24.34 25.63 23.34
CA LEU A 354 -24.49 25.16 21.97
C LEU A 354 -23.16 25.26 21.19
N GLU A 355 -22.45 26.39 21.28
CA GLU A 355 -21.14 26.56 20.65
C GLU A 355 -20.11 25.54 21.14
N ALA A 356 -20.03 25.36 22.47
CA ALA A 356 -19.15 24.37 23.06
C ALA A 356 -19.50 22.95 22.59
N ARG A 357 -20.79 22.63 22.48
CA ARG A 357 -21.26 21.33 21.98
C ARG A 357 -20.89 21.12 20.51
N ILE A 358 -21.13 22.12 19.66
CA ILE A 358 -20.76 22.07 18.23
C ILE A 358 -19.25 21.91 18.09
N TRP A 359 -18.46 22.69 18.84
CA TRP A 359 -17.01 22.62 18.76
C TRP A 359 -16.48 21.24 19.16
N LYS A 360 -16.96 20.68 20.28
CA LYS A 360 -16.63 19.31 20.69
C LYS A 360 -16.97 18.29 19.61
N MET A 361 -18.17 18.38 19.05
CA MET A 361 -18.61 17.50 17.96
C MET A 361 -17.67 17.56 16.75
N LEU A 362 -17.27 18.78 16.34
CA LEU A 362 -16.41 18.99 15.19
C LEU A 362 -15.00 18.45 15.43
N VAL A 363 -14.46 18.64 16.63
CA VAL A 363 -13.16 18.06 17.01
C VAL A 363 -13.23 16.53 16.93
N ASP A 364 -14.25 15.92 17.54
CA ASP A 364 -14.45 14.47 17.52
C ASP A 364 -14.71 13.92 16.11
N TRP A 365 -15.30 14.72 15.21
CA TRP A 365 -15.50 14.35 13.81
C TRP A 365 -14.19 14.40 13.00
N MET A 366 -13.38 15.44 13.20
CA MET A 366 -12.11 15.61 12.50
C MET A 366 -11.07 14.55 12.91
N THR A 367 -11.18 13.97 14.10
CA THR A 367 -10.33 12.86 14.55
C THR A 367 -10.80 11.49 14.09
N THR A 368 -11.99 11.39 13.47
CA THR A 368 -12.49 10.13 12.94
C THR A 368 -11.62 9.69 11.75
N PRO A 369 -11.18 8.43 11.68
CA PRO A 369 -10.36 7.92 10.57
C PRO A 369 -10.96 8.20 9.18
N MET A 370 -10.11 8.60 8.24
CA MET A 370 -10.46 8.86 6.83
C MET A 370 -9.81 7.85 5.87
N THR A 371 -9.00 6.94 6.39
CA THR A 371 -8.32 5.90 5.60
C THR A 371 -8.52 4.56 6.26
N ILE A 372 -8.35 3.49 5.48
CA ILE A 372 -8.25 2.12 6.00
C ILE A 372 -7.04 1.92 6.92
#